data_AF-A0A4Q5T1Z5-F1
#
_entry.id   AF-A0A4Q5T1Z5-F1
#
_cell.length_a   1.000
_cell.length_b   1.000
_cell.length_c   1.000
_cell.angle_alpha   90.00
_cell.angle_beta   90.00
_cell.angle_gamma   90.00
#
_symmetry.space_group_name_H-M   'P 1'
#
loop_
_entity.id
_entity.type
_entity.pdbx_description
1 polymer ?
#
loop_
_entity_poly.entity_id
_entity_poly.type
_entity_poly.pdbx_seq_one_letter_code
_entity_poly.pdbx_strand_id
1 'polypeptide(L)'
;MMLTCNNLIALIKDTLTLIDTEEKFRNIFVPIDNEQEAISYVAYLSRTYPKYDIAKKFRYRVYSSHFPSTYAKRIAGEFEVLLHDKKVFGCGPHPNYYKVFTVTEAGQIALLQTVKMFEDPEEDALCVD
;
A
#
# COMPACT_ATOMS: atom_id res chain seq x y z
N MET A 1 4.90 13.19 -13.05
CA MET A 1 6.16 12.80 -12.40
C MET A 1 5.99 12.98 -10.90
N MET A 2 5.52 11.95 -10.19
CA MET A 2 5.47 12.00 -8.72
C MET A 2 6.89 11.76 -8.21
N LEU A 3 7.45 12.75 -7.52
CA LEU A 3 8.68 12.55 -6.76
C LEU A 3 8.34 11.62 -5.61
N THR A 4 8.77 10.36 -5.69
CA THR A 4 8.82 9.50 -4.52
C THR A 4 9.76 10.16 -3.51
N CYS A 5 9.24 10.83 -2.48
CA CYS A 5 10.07 11.38 -1.39
C CYS A 5 10.79 10.30 -0.55
N ASN A 6 10.87 9.06 -1.03
CA ASN A 6 11.52 7.94 -0.36
C ASN A 6 12.69 7.49 -1.24
N ASN A 7 13.90 7.80 -0.80
CA ASN A 7 15.11 7.21 -1.34
C ASN A 7 15.29 5.83 -0.72
N LEU A 8 15.44 4.80 -1.55
CA LEU A 8 15.78 3.44 -1.12
C LEU A 8 17.25 3.17 -1.41
N ILE A 9 17.97 2.62 -0.44
CA ILE A 9 19.29 2.04 -0.67
C ILE A 9 19.13 0.53 -0.65
N ALA A 10 19.42 -0.11 -1.78
CA ALA A 10 19.33 -1.56 -1.92
C ALA A 10 20.72 -2.15 -2.17
N LEU A 11 21.01 -3.31 -1.57
CA LEU A 11 22.20 -4.10 -1.89
C LEU A 11 21.88 -5.00 -3.08
N ILE A 12 22.48 -4.71 -4.24
CA ILE A 12 22.25 -5.45 -5.48
C ILE A 12 23.60 -5.98 -5.96
N LYS A 13 23.77 -7.31 -5.99
CA LYS A 13 25.03 -7.97 -6.40
C LYS A 13 26.25 -7.35 -5.69
N ASP A 14 26.18 -7.27 -4.37
CA ASP A 14 27.21 -6.70 -3.49
C ASP A 14 27.50 -5.19 -3.67
N THR A 15 26.65 -4.47 -4.43
CA THR A 15 26.76 -3.02 -4.62
C THR A 15 25.59 -2.29 -3.97
N LEU A 16 25.88 -1.30 -3.13
CA LEU A 16 24.85 -0.39 -2.60
C LEU A 16 24.37 0.54 -3.72
N THR A 17 23.10 0.43 -4.06
CA THR A 17 22.46 1.18 -5.14
C THR A 17 21.39 2.11 -4.58
N LEU A 18 21.49 3.41 -4.92
CA LEU A 18 20.46 4.39 -4.62
C LEU A 18 19.33 4.32 -5.67
N ILE A 19 18.12 4.11 -5.18
CA ILE A 19 16.87 4.08 -5.93
C ILE A 19 16.02 5.27 -5.46
N ASP A 20 16.04 6.32 -6.26
CA ASP A 20 15.45 7.64 -5.99
C ASP A 20 14.31 8.00 -6.96
N THR A 21 14.00 7.11 -7.92
CA THR A 21 12.90 7.27 -8.87
C THR A 21 12.11 5.97 -9.02
N GLU A 22 10.82 6.12 -9.34
CA GLU A 22 9.97 4.97 -9.69
C GLU A 22 10.48 4.19 -10.91
N GLU A 23 11.14 4.87 -11.86
CA GLU A 23 11.71 4.23 -13.03
C GLU A 23 12.89 3.32 -12.66
N LYS A 24 13.82 3.80 -11.81
CA LYS A 24 14.91 2.95 -11.30
C LYS A 24 14.36 1.78 -10.49
N PHE A 25 13.35 2.03 -9.66
CA PHE A 25 12.70 0.97 -8.88
C PHE A 25 12.12 -0.10 -9.80
N ARG A 26 11.35 0.32 -10.82
CA ARG A 26 10.78 -0.59 -11.83
C ARG A 26 11.86 -1.38 -12.57
N ASN A 27 12.92 -0.73 -13.03
CA ASN A 27 13.99 -1.40 -13.77
C ASN A 27 14.74 -2.48 -12.96
N ILE A 28 14.66 -2.42 -11.64
CA ILE A 28 15.35 -3.34 -10.73
C ILE A 28 14.43 -4.49 -10.30
N PHE A 29 13.16 -4.20 -9.99
CA PHE A 29 12.23 -5.13 -9.36
C PHE A 29 11.16 -5.71 -10.31
N VAL A 30 11.32 -5.50 -11.61
CA VAL A 30 10.52 -6.12 -12.69
C VAL A 30 11.38 -7.18 -13.41
N PRO A 31 10.80 -8.28 -13.91
CA PRO A 31 9.39 -8.67 -13.87
C PRO A 31 8.90 -9.03 -12.47
N ILE A 32 7.59 -8.85 -12.25
CA ILE A 32 6.89 -9.34 -11.04
C ILE A 32 6.38 -10.74 -11.34
N ASP A 33 6.93 -11.74 -10.66
CA ASP A 33 6.71 -13.14 -11.02
C ASP A 33 5.61 -13.80 -10.18
N ASN A 34 5.38 -13.32 -8.96
CA ASN A 34 4.44 -13.93 -8.02
C ASN A 34 3.68 -12.90 -7.16
N GLU A 35 2.65 -13.39 -6.46
CA GLU A 35 1.76 -12.61 -5.61
C GLU A 35 2.50 -11.88 -4.47
N GLN A 36 3.53 -12.49 -3.89
CA GLN A 36 4.31 -11.89 -2.80
C GLN A 36 5.16 -10.71 -3.28
N GLU A 37 5.74 -10.84 -4.48
CA GLU A 37 6.43 -9.73 -5.15
C GLU A 37 5.45 -8.61 -5.49
N ALA A 38 4.26 -8.94 -6.01
CA ALA A 38 3.23 -7.95 -6.31
C ALA A 38 2.81 -7.15 -5.06
N ILE A 39 2.60 -7.83 -3.92
CA ILE A 39 2.32 -7.18 -2.63
C ILE A 39 3.44 -6.20 -2.27
N SER A 40 4.70 -6.65 -2.32
CA SER A 40 5.86 -5.84 -1.90
C SER A 40 6.08 -4.63 -2.81
N TYR A 41 5.97 -4.85 -4.13
CA TYR A 41 6.13 -3.85 -5.16
C TYR A 41 5.06 -2.74 -5.04
N VAL A 42 3.79 -3.13 -4.92
CA VAL A 42 2.68 -2.18 -4.77
C VAL A 42 2.75 -1.46 -3.43
N ALA A 43 3.07 -2.15 -2.33
CA ALA A 43 3.19 -1.53 -1.01
C ALA A 43 4.21 -0.38 -1.01
N TYR A 44 5.40 -0.62 -1.58
CA TYR A 44 6.43 0.40 -1.66
C TYR A 44 5.99 1.62 -2.47
N LEU A 45 5.52 1.42 -3.71
CA LEU A 45 5.19 2.52 -4.62
C LEU A 45 3.92 3.28 -4.21
N SER A 46 2.91 2.59 -3.67
CA SER A 46 1.65 3.21 -3.26
C SER A 46 1.65 3.77 -1.83
N ARG A 47 2.73 3.54 -1.07
CA ARG A 47 2.85 3.88 0.36
C ARG A 47 1.72 3.29 1.21
N THR A 48 1.35 2.05 0.88
CA THR A 48 0.40 1.25 1.65
C THR A 48 1.14 0.07 2.27
N TYR A 49 0.49 -0.65 3.17
CA TYR A 49 1.14 -1.73 3.91
C TYR A 49 0.27 -2.98 4.00
N PRO A 50 0.88 -4.17 4.06
CA PRO A 50 0.15 -5.40 4.25
C PRO A 50 -0.43 -5.47 5.67
N LYS A 51 -1.65 -5.98 5.81
CA LYS A 51 -2.28 -6.26 7.10
C LYS A 51 -3.12 -7.53 7.01
N TYR A 52 -2.76 -8.53 7.80
CA TYR A 52 -3.41 -9.84 7.75
C TYR A 52 -4.43 -10.01 8.87
N ASP A 53 -4.19 -9.40 10.04
CA ASP A 53 -5.10 -9.42 11.18
C ASP A 53 -5.72 -8.04 11.42
N ILE A 54 -7.04 -7.94 11.25
CA ILE A 54 -7.79 -6.70 11.43
C ILE A 54 -8.87 -6.92 12.49
N ALA A 55 -8.52 -6.62 13.74
CA ALA A 55 -9.47 -6.65 14.84
C ALA A 55 -10.36 -5.40 14.84
N LYS A 56 -11.67 -5.59 14.75
CA LYS A 56 -12.66 -4.53 14.95
C LYS A 56 -12.67 -4.15 16.44
N LYS A 57 -12.39 -2.89 16.76
CA LYS A 57 -12.57 -2.38 18.13
C LYS A 57 -14.01 -1.91 18.33
N PHE A 58 -14.61 -2.27 19.47
CA PHE A 58 -16.02 -2.02 19.79
C PHE A 58 -16.45 -0.54 19.71
N ARG A 59 -15.53 0.39 20.02
CA ARG A 59 -15.84 1.84 20.10
C ARG A 59 -15.59 2.62 18.81
N TYR A 60 -15.07 1.97 17.77
CA TYR A 60 -14.71 2.68 16.54
C TYR A 60 -15.94 2.99 15.69
N ARG A 61 -15.93 4.15 15.02
CA ARG A 61 -16.90 4.43 13.96
C ARG A 61 -16.54 3.57 12.76
N VAL A 62 -17.49 2.74 12.32
CA VAL A 62 -17.27 1.72 11.29
C VAL A 62 -18.07 2.09 10.04
N TYR A 63 -17.38 2.11 8.90
CA TYR A 63 -17.92 2.52 7.59
C TYR A 63 -18.00 1.37 6.60
N SER A 64 -17.29 0.27 6.85
CA SER A 64 -17.37 -0.97 6.07
C SER A 64 -17.77 -2.14 6.96
N SER A 65 -18.65 -3.00 6.45
CA SER A 65 -18.97 -4.29 7.08
C SER A 65 -17.89 -5.36 6.85
N HIS A 66 -16.93 -5.09 5.96
CA HIS A 66 -15.89 -6.01 5.55
C HIS A 66 -14.49 -5.42 5.79
N PHE A 67 -13.60 -6.25 6.36
CA PHE A 67 -12.19 -5.94 6.62
C PHE A 67 -11.32 -7.04 6.02
N PRO A 68 -11.08 -6.99 4.70
CA PRO A 68 -10.29 -8.01 4.02
C PRO A 68 -8.85 -7.98 4.53
N SER A 69 -8.25 -9.15 4.73
CA SER A 69 -6.80 -9.27 4.87
C SER A 69 -6.12 -8.95 3.54
N THR A 70 -4.87 -8.51 3.60
CA THR A 70 -4.03 -8.36 2.41
C THR A 70 -3.99 -9.63 1.58
N TYR A 71 -4.11 -9.46 0.27
CA TYR A 71 -3.90 -10.51 -0.71
C TYR A 71 -3.28 -9.94 -1.98
N ALA A 72 -2.72 -10.82 -2.77
CA ALA A 72 -2.57 -10.64 -4.20
C ALA A 72 -3.12 -11.89 -4.91
N LYS A 73 -3.70 -11.70 -6.09
CA LYS A 73 -4.17 -12.78 -6.94
C LYS A 73 -3.86 -12.45 -8.39
N ARG A 74 -3.38 -13.44 -9.13
CA ARG A 74 -3.17 -13.31 -10.57
C ARG A 74 -4.50 -13.35 -11.33
N ILE A 75 -4.78 -12.33 -12.12
CA ILE A 75 -5.99 -12.18 -12.95
C ILE A 75 -5.55 -11.76 -14.35
N ALA A 76 -5.84 -12.59 -15.35
CA ALA A 76 -5.64 -12.28 -16.77
C ALA A 76 -4.22 -11.77 -17.13
N GLY A 77 -3.18 -12.26 -16.45
CA GLY A 77 -1.78 -11.85 -16.70
C GLY A 77 -1.32 -10.65 -15.87
N GLU A 78 -2.17 -10.09 -15.01
CA GLU A 78 -1.85 -9.05 -14.04
C GLU A 78 -2.08 -9.56 -12.61
N PHE A 79 -1.76 -8.75 -11.61
CA PHE A 79 -2.10 -9.00 -10.22
C PHE A 79 -3.09 -7.96 -9.70
N GLU A 80 -4.17 -8.42 -9.07
CA GLU A 80 -4.98 -7.59 -8.20
C GLU A 80 -4.43 -7.69 -6.78
N VAL A 81 -4.12 -6.56 -6.16
CA VAL A 81 -3.45 -6.47 -4.85
C VAL A 81 -4.28 -5.62 -3.90
N LEU A 82 -4.58 -6.15 -2.71
CA LEU A 82 -5.26 -5.42 -1.64
C LEU A 82 -4.29 -5.09 -0.51
N LEU A 83 -4.18 -3.80 -0.19
CA LEU A 83 -3.32 -3.30 0.89
C LEU A 83 -4.07 -2.30 1.77
N HIS A 84 -3.47 -1.95 2.89
CA HIS A 84 -4.07 -1.07 3.90
C HIS A 84 -3.36 0.26 3.98
N ASP A 85 -4.11 1.26 4.40
CA ASP A 85 -3.63 2.62 4.58
C ASP A 85 -4.25 3.21 5.84
N LYS A 86 -3.52 4.09 6.51
CA LYS A 86 -4.03 4.93 7.60
C LYS A 86 -3.65 6.35 7.27
N LYS A 87 -4.62 7.27 7.35
CA LYS A 87 -4.28 8.69 7.39
C LYS A 87 -3.56 8.95 8.71
N VAL A 88 -2.24 9.09 8.68
CA VAL A 88 -1.41 9.31 9.89
C VAL A 88 -1.16 10.80 10.15
N PHE A 89 -1.14 11.62 9.09
CA PHE A 89 -0.79 13.03 9.14
C PHE A 89 -1.99 13.95 8.93
N GLY A 90 -1.86 15.18 9.44
CA GLY A 90 -2.89 16.19 9.45
C GLY A 90 -3.81 16.09 10.67
N CYS A 91 -4.91 16.82 10.63
CA CYS A 91 -5.92 16.73 11.68
C CYS A 91 -6.92 15.60 11.41
N GLY A 92 -7.47 15.09 12.51
CA GLY A 92 -8.35 13.93 12.63
C GLY A 92 -9.52 13.84 11.65
N PRO A 93 -10.20 12.68 11.61
CA PRO A 93 -10.15 11.54 12.56
C PRO A 93 -9.19 10.38 12.17
N HIS A 94 -8.13 10.64 11.38
CA HIS A 94 -7.10 9.62 11.03
C HIS A 94 -7.60 8.23 10.59
N PRO A 95 -8.55 8.18 9.62
CA PRO A 95 -9.22 6.94 9.24
C PRO A 95 -8.31 5.85 8.67
N ASN A 96 -8.74 4.60 8.86
CA ASN A 96 -8.14 3.41 8.27
C ASN A 96 -8.89 3.03 6.99
N TYR A 97 -8.14 2.63 5.97
CA TYR A 97 -8.64 2.23 4.66
C TYR A 97 -8.09 0.88 4.25
N TYR A 98 -8.79 0.21 3.33
CA TYR A 98 -8.14 -0.70 2.40
C TYR A 98 -8.20 -0.12 0.98
N LYS A 99 -7.23 -0.48 0.17
CA LYS A 99 -7.13 -0.08 -1.24
C LYS A 99 -6.88 -1.30 -2.09
N VAL A 100 -7.50 -1.33 -3.26
CA VAL A 100 -7.33 -2.38 -4.26
C VAL A 100 -6.61 -1.77 -5.45
N PHE A 101 -5.55 -2.43 -5.89
CA PHE A 101 -4.72 -2.02 -7.02
C PHE A 101 -4.67 -3.13 -8.06
N THR A 102 -4.41 -2.77 -9.31
CA THR A 102 -3.84 -3.68 -10.30
C THR A 102 -2.37 -3.37 -10.50
N VAL A 103 -1.58 -4.40 -10.75
CA VAL A 103 -0.19 -4.27 -11.19
C VAL A 103 0.12 -5.28 -12.28
N THR A 104 0.70 -4.81 -13.37
CA THR A 104 1.18 -5.67 -14.46
C THR A 104 2.51 -6.32 -14.10
N GLU A 105 2.91 -7.38 -14.80
CA GLU A 105 4.27 -7.95 -14.66
C GLU A 105 5.37 -6.93 -14.96
N ALA A 106 5.08 -5.93 -15.81
CA ALA A 106 5.98 -4.82 -16.15
C ALA A 106 5.93 -3.63 -15.14
N GLY A 107 5.24 -3.80 -14.01
CA GLY A 107 5.25 -2.87 -12.90
C GLY A 107 4.44 -1.59 -13.11
N GLN A 108 3.47 -1.57 -14.03
CA GLN A 108 2.48 -0.50 -14.11
C GLN A 108 1.40 -0.72 -13.04
N ILE A 109 1.20 0.25 -12.15
CA ILE A 109 0.20 0.20 -11.07
C ILE A 109 -0.98 1.10 -11.40
N ALA A 110 -2.20 0.64 -11.12
CA ALA A 110 -3.40 1.48 -11.07
C ALA A 110 -4.20 1.24 -9.78
N LEU A 111 -4.75 2.30 -9.21
CA LEU A 111 -5.67 2.21 -8.07
C LEU A 111 -7.09 1.94 -8.59
N LEU A 112 -7.67 0.81 -8.19
CA LEU A 112 -9.04 0.44 -8.55
C LEU A 112 -10.07 0.93 -7.53
N GLN A 113 -9.74 0.82 -6.24
CA GLN A 113 -10.71 1.11 -5.17
C GLN A 113 -10.01 1.64 -3.92
N THR A 114 -10.67 2.55 -3.22
CA THR A 114 -10.35 2.94 -1.84
C THR A 114 -11.59 2.83 -0.99
N VAL A 115 -11.51 2.14 0.13
CA VAL A 115 -12.65 1.94 1.04
C VAL A 115 -12.25 2.33 2.45
N LYS A 116 -13.01 3.28 3.02
CA LYS A 116 -12.89 3.68 4.43
C LYS A 116 -13.45 2.55 5.29
N MET A 117 -12.62 2.01 6.18
CA MET A 117 -13.00 0.89 7.04
C MET A 117 -13.59 1.37 8.35
N PHE A 118 -12.79 2.10 9.13
CA PHE A 118 -13.15 2.57 10.45
C PHE A 118 -12.21 3.71 10.89
N GLU A 119 -12.59 4.41 11.94
CA GLU A 119 -11.76 5.40 12.61
C GLU A 119 -12.06 5.47 14.11
N ASP A 120 -11.08 5.97 14.85
CA ASP A 120 -11.15 6.12 16.29
C ASP A 120 -11.73 7.50 16.64
N PRO A 121 -12.88 7.59 17.33
CA PRO A 121 -13.42 8.88 17.78
C PRO A 121 -12.47 9.66 18.69
N GLU A 122 -11.53 8.98 19.37
CA GLU A 122 -10.51 9.63 20.18
C GLU A 122 -9.49 10.42 19.32
N GLU A 123 -9.42 10.15 18.01
CA GLU A 123 -8.53 10.82 17.06
C GLU A 123 -9.19 12.05 16.38
N ASP A 124 -10.45 12.41 16.66
CA ASP A 124 -11.23 13.44 15.93
C ASP A 124 -10.57 14.83 15.87
N ALA A 125 -10.00 15.26 16.98
CA ALA A 125 -9.32 16.54 17.10
C ALA A 125 -7.79 16.38 17.18
N LEU A 126 -7.28 15.17 16.95
CA LEU A 126 -5.85 14.90 16.99
C LEU A 126 -5.21 15.47 15.72
N CYS A 127 -4.29 16.42 15.87
CA CYS A 127 -3.43 16.88 14.79
C CYS A 127 -2.04 16.25 14.96
N VAL A 128 -1.59 15.56 13.92
CA VAL A 128 -0.27 14.93 13.85
C VAL A 128 0.46 15.54 12.66
N ASP A 129 1.67 16.03 12.90
CA ASP A 129 2.56 16.61 11.88
C ASP A 129 3.51 15.55 11.30
#